data_AF-A0A6A8MG47-F1
#
_entry.id   AF-A0A6A8MG47-F1
#
_cell.length_a   1.000
_cell.length_b   1.000
_cell.length_c   1.000
_cell.angle_alpha   90.00
_cell.angle_beta   90.00
_cell.angle_gamma   90.00
#
_symmetry.space_group_name_H-M   'P 1'
#
loop_
_entity.id
_entity.type
_entity.pdbx_description
1 polymer ?
#
loop_
_entity_poly.entity_id
_entity_poly.type
_entity_poly.pdbx_seq_one_letter_code
_entity_poly.pdbx_strand_id
1 'polypeptide(L)' 'MEISLTIKTHIKAPSSDAAKALADSMEIYRQGCNFASQYVFEHDFELRQAKLNKALYSDLRQKFSLRSQMAQSVLKTV' A
#
# COMPACT_ATOMS: atom_id res chain seq x y z
N MET A 1 -28.86 -17.67 16.49
CA MET A 1 -27.43 -17.92 16.73
C MET A 1 -26.70 -17.59 15.44
N GLU A 2 -25.84 -16.57 15.43
CA GLU A 2 -24.93 -16.37 14.31
C GLU A 2 -23.77 -17.36 14.44
N ILE A 3 -23.59 -18.21 13.43
CA ILE A 3 -22.45 -19.13 13.34
C ILE A 3 -21.37 -18.39 12.57
N SER A 4 -20.28 -18.00 13.22
CA SER A 4 -19.11 -17.41 12.56
C SER A 4 -18.06 -18.48 12.26
N LEU A 5 -17.70 -18.65 10.98
CA LEU A 5 -16.61 -19.52 10.54
C LEU A 5 -15.33 -18.69 10.36
N THR A 6 -14.24 -19.08 11.02
CA THR A 6 -12.94 -18.40 10.90
C THR A 6 -11.90 -19.34 10.34
N ILE A 7 -11.14 -18.88 9.33
CA ILE A 7 -10.02 -19.60 8.74
C ILE A 7 -8.74 -18.83 9.01
N LYS A 8 -7.70 -19.51 9.50
CA LYS A 8 -6.34 -18.96 9.59
C LYS A 8 -5.51 -19.49 8.43
N THR A 9 -5.01 -18.60 7.58
CA THR A 9 -4.10 -18.93 6.48
C THR A 9 -2.74 -18.30 6.71
N HIS A 10 -1.68 -18.94 6.21
CA HIS A 10 -0.32 -18.42 6.27
C HIS A 10 0.28 -18.48 4.87
N ILE A 11 0.85 -17.37 4.40
CA ILE A 11 1.56 -17.31 3.13
C ILE A 11 2.92 -17.97 3.32
N LYS A 12 3.13 -19.12 2.69
CA LYS A 12 4.44 -19.77 2.63
C LYS A 12 5.11 -19.40 1.32
N ALA A 13 6.27 -18.76 1.40
CA ALA A 13 7.09 -18.49 0.22
C ALA A 13 7.67 -19.83 -0.30
N PRO A 14 7.51 -20.15 -1.59
CA PRO A 14 7.95 -21.42 -2.16
C PRO A 14 9.47 -21.53 -2.33
N SER A 15 10.19 -20.40 -2.32
CA SER A 15 11.65 -20.34 -2.47
C SER A 15 12.22 -19.09 -1.78
N SER A 16 13.55 -19.07 -1.60
CA SER A 16 14.26 -17.88 -1.09
C SER A 16 14.05 -16.65 -1.97
N ASP A 17 14.06 -16.82 -3.29
CA ASP A 17 13.83 -15.72 -4.24
C ASP A 17 12.41 -15.17 -4.16
N ALA A 18 11.41 -16.03 -3.98
CA ALA A 18 10.03 -15.59 -3.79
C ALA A 18 9.85 -14.85 -2.45
N ALA A 19 10.54 -15.29 -1.39
CA ALA A 19 10.54 -14.60 -0.10
C ALA A 19 11.17 -13.21 -0.21
N LYS A 20 12.29 -13.10 -0.94
CA LYS A 20 12.96 -11.82 -1.21
C LYS A 20 12.09 -10.88 -2.03
N ALA A 21 11.49 -11.38 -3.12
CA ALA A 21 10.58 -10.58 -3.96
C ALA A 21 9.37 -10.06 -3.17
N LEU A 22 8.85 -10.85 -2.22
CA LEU A 22 7.79 -10.42 -1.32
C LEU A 22 8.28 -9.32 -0.37
N ALA A 23 9.44 -9.49 0.27
CA ALA A 23 10.03 -8.50 1.16
C ALA A 23 10.31 -7.18 0.44
N ASP A 24 10.88 -7.24 -0.76
CA ASP A 24 11.14 -6.07 -1.60
C ASP A 24 9.83 -5.35 -1.97
N SER A 25 8.78 -6.11 -2.31
CA SER A 25 7.46 -5.55 -2.61
C SER A 25 6.84 -4.86 -1.38
N MET A 26 6.99 -5.46 -0.19
CA MET A 26 6.51 -4.88 1.07
C MET A 26 7.26 -3.59 1.42
N GLU A 27 8.56 -3.54 1.16
CA GLU A 27 9.38 -2.35 1.39
C GLU A 27 8.99 -1.20 0.45
N ILE A 28 8.79 -1.48 -0.84
CA ILE A 28 8.31 -0.47 -1.80
C ILE A 28 6.92 0.05 -1.42
N TYR A 29 6.03 -0.83 -0.95
CA TYR A 29 4.73 -0.40 -0.42
C TYR A 29 4.88 0.51 0.82
N ARG A 30 5.75 0.14 1.77
CA ARG A 30 6.03 0.95 2.96
C ARG A 30 6.56 2.34 2.59
N GLN A 31 7.46 2.42 1.62
CA GLN A 31 7.98 3.69 1.12
C GLN A 31 6.89 4.54 0.46
N GLY A 32 5.99 3.93 -0.31
CA GLY A 32 4.81 4.59 -0.87
C GLY A 32 3.89 5.18 0.21
N CYS A 33 3.64 4.43 1.30
CA CYS A 33 2.89 4.94 2.45
C CYS A 33 3.59 6.12 3.10
N ASN A 34 4.90 6.04 3.36
CA ASN A 34 5.65 7.16 3.95
C ASN A 34 5.61 8.42 3.08
N PHE A 35 5.73 8.26 1.76
CA PHE A 35 5.61 9.36 0.81
C PHE A 35 4.24 10.03 0.87
N ALA A 36 3.17 9.24 0.89
CA ALA A 36 1.82 9.77 0.99
C ALA A 36 1.56 10.42 2.36
N SER A 37 2.05 9.84 3.46
CA SER A 37 1.98 10.45 4.80
C SER A 37 2.73 11.78 4.88
N GLN A 38 3.90 11.87 4.25
CA GLN A 38 4.67 13.12 4.18
C GLN A 38 3.89 14.19 3.42
N TYR A 39 3.29 13.84 2.29
CA TYR A 39 2.44 14.76 1.53
C TYR A 39 1.27 15.28 2.37
N VAL A 40 0.56 14.38 3.08
CA VAL A 40 -0.54 14.76 3.97
C VAL A 40 -0.07 15.73 5.06
N PHE A 41 1.08 15.47 5.68
CA PHE A 41 1.67 16.35 6.70
C PHE A 41 1.99 17.74 6.15
N GLU A 42 2.50 17.82 4.92
CA GLU A 42 2.85 19.08 4.25
C GLU A 42 1.64 19.84 3.69
N HIS A 43 0.47 19.19 3.56
CA HIS A 43 -0.74 19.73 2.94
C HIS A 43 -1.92 19.75 3.92
N ASP A 44 -1.71 20.34 5.10
CA ASP A 44 -2.74 20.62 6.11
C ASP A 44 -3.55 19.40 6.58
N PHE A 45 -2.96 18.21 6.53
CA PHE A 45 -3.65 16.95 6.87
C PHE A 45 -4.92 16.71 6.04
N GLU A 46 -4.90 17.07 4.75
CA GLU A 46 -6.01 16.77 3.83
C GLU A 46 -6.10 15.27 3.52
N LEU A 47 -7.09 14.59 4.11
CA LEU A 47 -7.30 13.15 3.98
C LEU A 47 -8.36 12.74 2.94
N ARG A 48 -8.96 13.69 2.20
CA ARG A 48 -9.96 13.35 1.18
C ARG A 48 -9.34 12.48 0.09
N GLN A 49 -9.79 11.23 0.02
CA GLN A 49 -9.30 10.24 -0.96
C GLN A 49 -9.26 10.77 -2.39
N ALA A 50 -10.27 11.51 -2.86
CA ALA A 50 -10.29 12.05 -4.22
C ALA A 50 -9.14 13.05 -4.49
N LYS A 51 -8.79 13.87 -3.48
CA LYS A 51 -7.67 14.81 -3.57
C LYS A 51 -6.34 14.09 -3.53
N LEU A 52 -6.17 13.14 -2.60
CA LEU A 52 -4.97 12.31 -2.50
C LEU A 52 -4.74 11.48 -3.76
N ASN A 53 -5.79 10.87 -4.34
CA ASN A 53 -5.69 10.16 -5.61
C ASN A 53 -5.20 11.08 -6.72
N LYS A 54 -5.81 12.27 -6.85
CA LYS A 54 -5.43 13.23 -7.89
C LYS A 54 -3.97 13.69 -7.75
N ALA A 55 -3.50 13.91 -6.53
CA ALA A 55 -2.16 14.40 -6.26
C ALA A 55 -1.08 13.31 -6.36
N LEU A 56 -1.34 12.11 -5.85
CA LEU A 56 -0.29 11.13 -5.55
C LEU A 56 -0.34 9.87 -6.40
N TYR A 57 -1.48 9.53 -7.04
CA TYR A 57 -1.62 8.26 -7.74
C TYR A 57 -0.58 8.07 -8.85
N SER A 58 -0.35 9.12 -9.65
CA SER A 58 0.65 9.06 -10.73
C SER A 58 2.06 8.82 -10.19
N ASP A 59 2.41 9.50 -9.09
CA ASP A 59 3.70 9.35 -8.44
C ASP A 59 3.88 7.94 -7.84
N LEU A 60 2.86 7.39 -7.19
CA LEU A 60 2.87 6.02 -6.68
C LEU A 60 3.07 5.00 -7.81
N ARG A 61 2.47 5.24 -8.98
CA ARG A 61 2.60 4.38 -10.17
C ARG A 61 3.97 4.49 -10.83
N GLN A 62 4.56 5.68 -10.90
CA GLN A 62 5.78 5.94 -11.68
C GLN A 62 7.05 5.90 -10.84
N LYS A 63 7.07 6.54 -9.66
CA LYS A 63 8.26 6.63 -8.80
C LYS A 63 8.49 5.33 -8.02
N PHE A 64 7.42 4.73 -7.51
CA PHE A 64 7.48 3.51 -6.71
C PHE A 64 7.13 2.25 -7.52
N SER A 65 6.76 2.38 -8.80
CA SER A 65 6.34 1.27 -9.65
C SER A 65 5.22 0.39 -9.03
N LEU A 66 4.39 0.97 -8.16
CA LEU A 66 3.32 0.24 -7.50
C LEU A 66 2.25 -0.16 -8.53
N ARG A 67 1.77 -1.40 -8.43
CA ARG A 67 0.59 -1.83 -9.19
C ARG A 67 -0.65 -1.06 -8.73
N SER A 68 -1.67 -0.99 -9.57
CA SER A 68 -2.84 -0.12 -9.37
C SER A 68 -3.53 -0.41 -8.05
N GLN A 69 -3.68 -1.69 -7.71
CA GLN A 69 -4.26 -2.11 -6.44
C GLN A 69 -3.42 -1.67 -5.24
N MET A 70 -2.09 -1.77 -5.31
CA MET A 70 -1.21 -1.33 -4.21
C MET A 70 -1.17 0.19 -4.09
N ALA A 71 -1.10 0.92 -5.20
CA ALA A 71 -1.17 2.38 -5.20
C ALA A 71 -2.50 2.88 -4.59
N GLN A 72 -3.63 2.25 -4.93
CA GLN A 72 -4.91 2.54 -4.29
C GLN A 72 -4.93 2.13 -2.80
N SER A 73 -4.28 1.03 -2.43
CA SER A 73 -4.16 0.61 -1.03
C SER A 73 -3.39 1.62 -0.18
N VAL A 74 -2.27 2.16 -0.70
CA VAL A 74 -1.51 3.24 -0.04
C VAL A 74 -2.43 4.41 0.30
N LEU A 75 -3.17 4.91 -0.70
CA LEU A 75 -4.07 6.07 -0.55
C LEU A 75 -5.28 5.84 0.37
N LYS A 76 -5.59 4.59 0.70
CA LYS A 76 -6.62 4.21 1.67
C LYS A 76 -6.06 3.99 3.07
N THR A 77 -4.74 3.78 3.16
CA THR A 77 -4.04 3.49 4.41
C THR A 77 -3.59 4.76 5.11
N VAL A 78 -3.16 5.75 4.34
CA VAL A 78 -2.82 7.10 4.83
C VAL A 78 -4.06 7.96 5.00
#